data_AF-A0A356Z5S8-F1
#
_entry.id   AF-A0A356Z5S8-F1
#
_cell.length_a   1.000
_cell.length_b   1.000
_cell.length_c   1.000
_cell.angle_alpha   90.00
_cell.angle_beta   90.00
_cell.angle_gamma   90.00
#
_symmetry.space_group_name_H-M   'P 1'
#
loop_
_entity.id
_entity.type
_entity.pdbx_description
1 polymer ?
#
loop_
_entity_poly.entity_id
_entity_poly.type
_entity_poly.pdbx_seq_one_letter_code
_entity_poly.pdbx_strand_id
1 'polypeptide(L)'
;MAVMLPTIMKNLFSRPETRLYPAEVRELYPHTRGHIEFEEEKCVFCTMCAKRCPSGAITVDRDNKTWTLEPFRCIVCETCIEGCPREAIKLIEQWRTPACAKPTEVYRSAAKQV
;
A
#
# COMPACT_ATOMS: atom_id res chain seq x y z
N MET A 1 -37.96 -14.03 -23.54
CA MET A 1 -36.75 -14.73 -23.05
C MET A 1 -35.71 -15.04 -24.16
N ALA A 2 -35.96 -14.78 -25.45
CA ALA A 2 -35.03 -15.15 -26.55
C ALA A 2 -34.00 -14.07 -26.95
N VAL A 3 -34.05 -12.88 -26.35
CA VAL A 3 -33.23 -11.71 -26.78
C VAL A 3 -31.74 -11.88 -26.48
N MET A 4 -31.36 -12.77 -25.55
CA MET A 4 -29.97 -13.03 -25.18
C MET A 4 -29.28 -14.12 -26.01
N LEU A 5 -30.02 -14.94 -26.77
CA LEU A 5 -29.44 -16.04 -27.55
C LEU A 5 -28.34 -15.59 -28.53
N PRO A 6 -28.53 -14.48 -29.29
CA PRO A 6 -27.49 -13.97 -30.18
C PRO A 6 -26.22 -13.55 -29.44
N THR A 7 -26.37 -12.93 -28.28
CA THR A 7 -25.25 -12.49 -27.42
C THR A 7 -24.51 -13.69 -26.84
N ILE A 8 -25.22 -14.74 -26.43
CA ILE A 8 -24.63 -15.98 -25.91
C ILE A 8 -23.78 -16.64 -26.99
N MET A 9 -24.31 -16.78 -28.21
CA MET A 9 -23.57 -17.33 -29.35
C MET A 9 -22.33 -16.49 -29.67
N LYS A 10 -22.46 -15.15 -29.71
CA LYS A 10 -21.33 -14.24 -29.95
C LYS A 10 -20.24 -14.40 -28.88
N ASN A 11 -20.63 -14.50 -27.61
CA ASN A 11 -19.69 -14.62 -26.51
C ASN A 11 -19.00 -15.99 -26.47
N LEU A 12 -19.68 -17.08 -26.88
CA LEU A 12 -19.11 -18.43 -26.92
C LEU A 12 -17.95 -18.54 -27.92
N PHE A 13 -18.02 -17.84 -29.05
CA PHE A 13 -16.98 -17.86 -30.09
C PHE A 13 -15.98 -16.71 -29.97
N SER A 14 -16.19 -15.73 -29.09
CA SER A 14 -15.22 -14.67 -28.82
C SER A 14 -14.12 -15.16 -27.88
N ARG A 15 -12.93 -14.53 -27.94
CA ARG A 15 -11.87 -14.77 -26.95
C ARG A 15 -12.38 -14.46 -25.53
N PRO A 16 -11.93 -15.20 -24.51
CA PRO A 16 -12.23 -14.85 -23.12
C PRO A 16 -11.73 -13.43 -22.82
N GLU A 17 -12.58 -12.61 -22.20
CA GLU A 17 -12.18 -11.26 -21.75
C GLU A 17 -11.27 -11.32 -20.50
N THR A 18 -11.27 -12.46 -19.82
CA THR A 18 -10.44 -12.71 -18.64
C THR A 18 -8.95 -12.75 -19.00
N ARG A 19 -8.11 -12.20 -18.12
CA ARG A 19 -6.65 -12.36 -18.17
C ARG A 19 -6.23 -13.55 -17.32
N LEU A 20 -5.20 -14.27 -17.75
CA LEU A 20 -4.69 -15.46 -17.06
C LEU A 20 -3.75 -15.08 -15.91
N TYR A 21 -4.27 -14.56 -14.79
CA TYR A 21 -3.46 -14.39 -13.57
C TYR A 21 -3.07 -15.76 -13.01
N PRO A 22 -1.81 -16.02 -12.62
CA PRO A 22 -0.68 -15.09 -12.50
C PRO A 22 0.26 -15.04 -13.73
N ALA A 23 -0.01 -15.77 -14.81
CA ALA A 23 0.85 -15.83 -16.00
C ALA A 23 0.91 -14.50 -16.78
N GLU A 24 -0.22 -13.79 -16.87
CA GLU A 24 -0.30 -12.46 -17.48
C GLU A 24 -0.71 -11.44 -16.41
N VAL A 25 0.27 -10.71 -15.89
CA VAL A 25 0.02 -9.64 -14.91
C VAL A 25 -0.50 -8.40 -15.63
N ARG A 26 -1.63 -7.89 -15.16
CA ARG A 26 -2.21 -6.66 -15.65
C ARG A 26 -1.33 -5.45 -15.27
N GLU A 27 -1.11 -4.56 -16.23
CA GLU A 27 -0.50 -3.24 -15.98
C GLU A 27 -1.33 -2.44 -14.97
N LEU A 28 -0.66 -1.78 -14.03
CA LEU A 28 -1.30 -0.95 -13.02
C LEU A 28 -1.84 0.33 -13.66
N TYR A 29 -2.98 0.82 -13.15
CA TYR A 29 -3.45 2.14 -13.57
C TYR A 29 -2.57 3.22 -12.92
N PRO A 30 -2.37 4.37 -13.57
CA PRO A 30 -1.70 5.50 -12.93
C PRO A 30 -2.47 5.90 -11.66
N HIS A 31 -1.75 6.29 -10.61
CA HIS A 31 -2.29 6.68 -9.30
C HIS A 31 -3.04 5.55 -8.58
N THR A 32 -2.67 4.30 -8.84
CA THR A 32 -3.18 3.17 -8.06
C THR A 32 -2.69 3.29 -6.61
N ARG A 33 -3.57 3.06 -5.65
CA ARG A 33 -3.22 3.10 -4.22
C ARG A 33 -2.70 1.76 -3.75
N GLY A 34 -1.43 1.47 -4.03
CA GLY A 34 -0.80 0.19 -3.68
C GLY A 34 -0.49 0.06 -2.19
N HIS A 35 0.70 0.50 -1.79
CA HIS A 35 1.11 0.52 -0.39
C HIS A 35 1.99 1.72 -0.08
N ILE A 36 2.27 1.94 1.21
CA ILE A 36 3.15 3.02 1.63
C ILE A 36 4.57 2.50 1.90
N GLU A 37 5.55 3.30 1.54
CA GLU A 37 6.96 3.13 1.89
C GLU A 37 7.43 4.30 2.75
N PHE A 38 8.41 4.03 3.61
CA PHE A 38 8.95 4.99 4.55
C PHE A 38 10.44 5.24 4.29
N GLU A 39 10.79 6.52 4.13
CA GLU A 39 12.17 6.99 3.99
C GLU A 39 12.69 7.51 5.33
N GLU A 40 13.52 6.70 5.99
CA GLU A 40 14.08 6.97 7.31
C GLU A 40 14.86 8.29 7.37
N GLU A 41 15.67 8.58 6.33
CA GLU A 41 16.58 9.74 6.28
C GLU A 41 15.85 11.09 6.37
N LYS A 42 14.60 11.16 5.93
CA LYS A 42 13.79 12.39 5.94
C LYS A 42 13.01 12.56 7.23
N CYS A 43 12.83 11.49 7.99
CA CYS A 43 11.95 11.49 9.15
C CYS A 43 12.62 12.12 10.38
N VAL A 44 11.87 12.98 11.06
CA VAL A 44 12.27 13.61 12.34
C VAL A 44 11.47 13.07 13.53
N PHE A 45 10.76 11.95 13.34
CA PHE A 45 9.93 11.29 14.37
C PHE A 45 8.89 12.21 15.03
N CYS A 46 8.33 13.18 14.28
CA CYS A 46 7.38 14.17 14.80
C CYS A 46 6.00 13.62 15.22
N THR A 47 5.74 12.31 15.09
CA THR A 47 4.49 11.60 15.47
C THR A 47 3.20 12.06 14.76
N MET A 48 3.26 13.00 13.82
CA MET A 48 2.08 13.52 13.11
C MET A 48 1.36 12.45 12.27
N CYS A 49 2.11 11.56 11.62
CA CYS A 49 1.56 10.46 10.83
C CYS A 49 0.78 9.45 11.68
N ALA A 50 1.26 9.12 12.89
CA ALA A 50 0.57 8.25 13.83
C ALA A 50 -0.76 8.87 14.30
N LYS A 51 -0.75 10.16 14.66
CA LYS A 51 -1.96 10.88 15.11
C LYS A 51 -3.04 11.00 14.03
N ARG A 52 -2.63 11.14 12.77
CA ARG A 52 -3.54 11.26 11.64
C ARG A 52 -4.05 9.91 11.12
N CYS A 53 -3.44 8.80 11.52
CA CYS A 53 -3.81 7.49 11.01
C CYS A 53 -5.18 7.05 11.58
N PRO A 54 -6.24 6.94 10.76
CA PRO A 54 -7.57 6.59 11.25
C PRO A 54 -7.65 5.14 11.75
N SER A 55 -6.81 4.25 11.21
CA SER A 55 -6.75 2.85 11.63
C SER A 55 -5.71 2.57 12.71
N GLY A 56 -4.87 3.55 13.09
CA GLY A 56 -3.81 3.34 14.07
C GLY A 56 -2.76 2.30 13.62
N ALA A 57 -2.46 2.24 12.32
CA ALA A 57 -1.48 1.32 11.73
C ALA A 57 -0.02 1.75 11.90
N ILE A 58 0.21 3.02 12.30
CA ILE A 58 1.53 3.62 12.43
C ILE A 58 1.79 3.93 13.90
N THR A 59 2.92 3.44 14.42
CA THR A 59 3.42 3.75 15.76
C THR A 59 4.76 4.44 15.63
N VAL A 60 4.96 5.52 16.41
CA VAL A 60 6.20 6.30 16.39
C VAL A 60 6.70 6.49 17.81
N ASP A 61 7.90 5.98 18.08
CA ASP A 61 8.64 6.17 19.31
C ASP A 61 9.73 7.22 19.08
N ARG A 62 9.63 8.34 19.80
CA ARG A 62 10.57 9.47 19.68
C ARG A 62 11.88 9.21 20.39
N ASP A 63 11.84 8.51 21.51
CA ASP A 63 13.00 8.29 22.38
C ASP A 63 13.93 7.27 21.72
N ASN A 64 13.34 6.19 21.20
CA ASN A 64 14.06 5.15 20.47
C ASN A 64 14.19 5.43 18.97
N LYS A 65 13.71 6.60 18.49
CA LYS A 65 13.67 6.99 17.07
C LYS A 65 13.23 5.82 16.16
N THR A 66 12.14 5.20 16.56
CA THR A 66 11.59 4.02 15.89
C THR A 66 10.25 4.37 15.25
N TRP A 67 10.10 4.01 13.98
CA TRP A 67 8.87 4.13 13.23
C TRP A 67 8.41 2.74 12.85
N THR A 68 7.16 2.40 13.16
CA THR A 68 6.62 1.06 12.97
C THR A 68 5.33 1.12 12.17
N LEU A 69 5.21 0.26 11.18
CA LEU A 69 4.03 0.08 10.35
C LEU A 69 3.50 -1.34 10.48
N GLU A 70 2.20 -1.45 10.69
CA GLU A 70 1.43 -2.68 10.55
C GLU A 70 0.66 -2.66 9.21
N PRO A 71 1.19 -3.26 8.12
CA PRO A 71 0.57 -3.17 6.81
C PRO A 71 -0.86 -3.73 6.77
N PHE A 72 -1.13 -4.77 7.57
CA PHE A 72 -2.45 -5.39 7.67
C PHE A 72 -3.52 -4.51 8.34
N ARG A 73 -3.11 -3.44 9.03
CA ARG A 73 -4.03 -2.45 9.62
C ARG A 73 -4.15 -1.20 8.74
N CYS A 74 -3.26 -1.02 7.76
CA CYS A 74 -3.28 0.13 6.88
C CYS A 74 -4.42 0.02 5.87
N ILE A 75 -5.26 1.06 5.80
CA ILE A 75 -6.37 1.15 4.83
C ILE A 75 -6.01 1.99 3.59
N VAL A 76 -4.73 2.36 3.43
CA VAL A 76 -4.19 3.12 2.29
C VAL A 76 -5.01 4.39 1.99
N CYS A 77 -5.24 5.19 3.04
CA CYS A 77 -6.04 6.42 2.98
C CYS A 77 -5.23 7.69 2.70
N GLU A 78 -3.90 7.60 2.61
CA GLU A 78 -2.97 8.71 2.27
C GLU A 78 -2.90 9.88 3.27
N THR A 79 -3.71 9.90 4.33
CA THR A 79 -3.71 10.98 5.34
C THR A 79 -2.37 11.15 6.05
N CYS A 80 -1.58 10.07 6.18
CA CYS A 80 -0.23 10.13 6.74
C CYS A 80 0.78 10.79 5.80
N ILE A 81 0.59 10.70 4.48
CA ILE A 81 1.43 11.31 3.45
C ILE A 81 1.16 12.80 3.42
N GLU A 82 -0.11 13.20 3.30
CA GLU A 82 -0.53 14.61 3.33
C GLU A 82 -0.16 15.31 4.64
N GLY A 83 -0.12 14.55 5.74
CA GLY A 83 0.24 15.05 7.06
C GLY A 83 1.72 15.13 7.36
N CYS A 84 2.60 14.61 6.48
CA CYS A 84 4.02 14.56 6.74
C CYS A 84 4.71 15.85 6.24
N PRO A 85 5.21 16.73 7.13
CA PRO A 85 5.86 17.98 6.70
C PRO A 85 7.23 17.76 6.04
N ARG A 86 7.79 16.54 6.11
CA ARG A 86 9.08 16.16 5.55
C ARG A 86 8.97 15.20 4.37
N GLU A 87 7.73 14.86 3.96
CA GLU A 87 7.47 13.93 2.86
C GLU A 87 8.28 12.62 2.99
N ALA A 88 8.36 12.11 4.23
CA ALA A 88 9.10 10.89 4.54
C ALA A 88 8.31 9.60 4.25
N ILE A 89 7.05 9.73 3.83
CA ILE A 89 6.17 8.60 3.50
C ILE A 89 5.71 8.80 2.05
N LYS A 90 5.83 7.76 1.23
CA LYS A 90 5.42 7.77 -0.17
C LYS A 90 4.39 6.69 -0.45
N LEU A 91 3.50 6.96 -1.42
CA LEU A 91 2.59 5.96 -1.98
C LEU A 91 3.28 5.28 -3.16
N ILE A 92 3.34 3.96 -3.12
CA ILE A 92 3.79 3.11 -4.21
C ILE A 92 2.55 2.50 -4.87
N GLU A 93 2.51 2.52 -6.19
CA GLU A 93 1.36 2.02 -6.96
C GLU A 93 1.22 0.50 -6.93
N GLN A 94 2.32 -0.19 -6.65
CA GLN A 94 2.37 -1.65 -6.61
C GLN A 94 1.71 -2.20 -5.33
N TRP A 95 0.94 -3.28 -5.48
CA TRP A 95 0.38 -4.02 -4.35
C TRP A 95 1.47 -4.79 -3.61
N ARG A 96 1.30 -4.99 -2.29
CA ARG A 96 2.20 -5.87 -1.53
C ARG A 96 2.06 -7.31 -2.01
N THR A 97 3.17 -8.05 -1.95
CA THR A 97 3.16 -9.49 -2.20
C THR A 97 2.33 -10.20 -1.13
N PRO A 98 1.64 -11.29 -1.48
CA PRO A 98 0.89 -12.08 -0.51
C PRO A 98 1.84 -12.61 0.56
N ALA A 99 1.54 -12.32 1.83
CA ALA A 99 2.31 -12.79 2.97
C ALA A 99 1.51 -13.84 3.76
N CYS A 100 2.20 -14.91 4.19
CA CYS A 100 1.58 -15.96 5.02
C CYS A 100 1.39 -15.54 6.48
N ALA A 101 2.12 -14.52 6.93
CA ALA A 101 2.04 -13.96 8.28
C ALA A 101 1.69 -12.46 8.22
N LYS A 102 1.41 -11.86 9.38
CA LYS A 102 1.22 -10.43 9.53
C LYS A 102 2.56 -9.78 9.93
N PRO A 103 3.39 -9.32 8.98
CA PRO A 103 4.63 -8.64 9.29
C PRO A 103 4.34 -7.30 9.95
N THR A 104 5.26 -6.92 10.83
CA THR A 104 5.37 -5.57 11.37
C THR A 104 6.68 -5.01 10.88
N GLU A 105 6.62 -3.92 10.12
CA GLU A 105 7.80 -3.26 9.56
C GLU A 105 8.31 -2.25 10.56
N VAL A 106 9.55 -2.45 11.03
CA VAL A 106 10.19 -1.60 12.03
C VAL A 106 11.38 -0.92 11.40
N TYR A 107 11.34 0.40 11.36
CA TYR A 107 12.41 1.26 10.88
C TYR A 107 13.00 1.98 12.08
N ARG A 108 14.32 1.87 12.27
CA ARG A 108 15.04 2.51 13.37
C ARG A 108 16.03 3.45 12.73
N SER A 109 15.96 4.75 13.06
CA SER A 109 17.01 5.67 12.60
C SER A 109 18.35 5.08 13.00
N ALA A 110 19.25 4.80 12.06
CA ALA A 110 20.60 4.42 12.39
C ALA A 110 21.11 5.44 13.41
N ALA A 111 21.23 5.01 14.67
CA ALA A 111 21.98 5.77 15.64
C ALA A 111 23.33 5.96 14.96
N LYS A 112 23.71 7.21 14.67
CA LYS A 112 25.14 7.50 14.54
C LYS A 112 25.75 6.88 15.78
N GLN A 113 26.47 5.78 15.59
CA GLN A 113 27.43 5.30 16.56
C GLN A 113 28.42 6.46 16.68
N VAL A 114 28.23 7.29 17.71
CA VAL A 114 29.23 8.27 18.14
C VAL A 114 30.19 7.54 19.05
#